data_AF-A0A1V4Z4Y3-F1
#
_entry.id   AF-A0A1V4Z4Y3-F1
#
_cell.length_a   1.000
_cell.length_b   1.000
_cell.length_c   1.000
_cell.angle_alpha   90.00
_cell.angle_beta   90.00
_cell.angle_gamma   90.00
#
_symmetry.space_group_name_H-M   'P 1'
#
loop_
_entity.id
_entity.type
_entity.pdbx_description
1 polymer ?
#
loop_
_entity_poly.entity_id
_entity_poly.type
_entity_poly.pdbx_seq_one_letter_code
_entity_poly.pdbx_strand_id
1 'polypeptide(L)'
;MDVRTIDRATLRAIEGLGLPHRTETGPYVVLSVYGDGVRVTPRWTARVYRNAKGGLKLVTTDYRTLERLLAGPAPAREKIIKVDDAGWGFPLGGVMIGAETGGRVETGLVDVRFFQGALFEEHAYLGEAARVTLALVETMGGRPQDTLVEICTGYVNSGSKDKLRDAGYEVRVTEITGTLQHELEARFKEYVVSLGYREYFDPKEARDPASAFNKVIRWICEDPRARMRLAKTGWKYFRQFKC
;
A
#
# COMPACT_ATOMS: atom_id res chain seq x y z
N MET A 1 -6.98 -8.65 -5.87
CA MET A 1 -6.43 -9.53 -6.93
C MET A 1 -7.42 -9.53 -8.06
N ASP A 2 -6.96 -9.21 -9.25
CA ASP A 2 -7.78 -9.12 -10.45
C ASP A 2 -7.80 -10.46 -11.17
N VAL A 3 -8.98 -10.83 -11.64
CA VAL A 3 -9.21 -12.09 -12.35
C VAL A 3 -9.87 -11.78 -13.68
N ARG A 4 -9.27 -12.26 -14.77
CA ARG A 4 -9.75 -12.02 -16.14
C ARG A 4 -9.68 -13.29 -16.97
N THR A 5 -10.64 -13.48 -17.87
CA THR A 5 -10.46 -14.43 -18.97
C THR A 5 -9.62 -13.74 -20.03
N ILE A 6 -8.64 -14.47 -20.59
CA ILE A 6 -7.75 -13.94 -21.63
C ILE A 6 -7.71 -14.90 -22.83
N ASP A 7 -7.28 -14.39 -23.97
CA ASP A 7 -7.04 -15.20 -25.17
C ASP A 7 -5.56 -15.63 -25.28
N ARG A 8 -5.25 -16.40 -26.34
CA ARG A 8 -3.88 -16.84 -26.60
C ARG A 8 -2.96 -15.70 -27.05
N ALA A 9 -3.49 -14.64 -27.65
CA ALA A 9 -2.70 -13.49 -28.07
C ALA A 9 -2.18 -12.71 -26.85
N THR A 10 -3.05 -12.48 -25.87
CA THR A 10 -2.71 -11.88 -24.58
C THR A 10 -1.69 -12.73 -23.84
N LEU A 11 -1.86 -14.06 -23.78
CA LEU A 11 -0.86 -14.95 -23.18
C LEU A 11 0.53 -14.75 -23.81
N ARG A 12 0.61 -14.78 -25.14
CA ARG A 12 1.88 -14.56 -25.86
C ARG A 12 2.47 -13.18 -25.62
N ALA A 13 1.63 -12.15 -25.50
CA ALA A 13 2.09 -10.80 -25.18
C ALA A 13 2.70 -10.74 -23.76
N ILE A 14 2.09 -11.43 -22.77
CA ILE A 14 2.64 -11.53 -21.41
C ILE A 14 3.97 -12.30 -21.43
N GLU A 15 4.07 -13.40 -22.16
CA GLU A 15 5.33 -14.15 -22.36
C GLU A 15 6.42 -13.24 -22.98
N GLY A 16 6.04 -12.44 -23.97
CA GLY A 16 6.91 -11.49 -24.66
C GLY A 16 7.43 -10.33 -23.81
N LEU A 17 6.87 -10.09 -22.62
CA LEU A 17 7.40 -9.07 -21.70
C LEU A 17 8.81 -9.42 -21.18
N GLY A 18 9.23 -10.68 -21.24
CA GLY A 18 10.54 -11.09 -20.73
C GLY A 18 10.70 -10.84 -19.23
N LEU A 19 9.61 -10.99 -18.46
CA LEU A 19 9.63 -10.92 -17.00
C LEU A 19 10.16 -12.23 -16.40
N PRO A 20 10.75 -12.20 -15.19
CA PRO A 20 11.13 -13.39 -14.46
C PRO A 20 9.95 -14.37 -14.34
N HIS A 21 10.20 -15.65 -14.62
CA HIS A 21 9.22 -16.72 -14.45
C HIS A 21 9.61 -17.63 -13.30
N ARG A 22 8.62 -18.26 -12.64
CA ARG A 22 8.85 -19.42 -11.78
C ARG A 22 8.07 -20.60 -12.29
N THR A 23 8.73 -21.76 -12.30
CA THR A 23 8.07 -23.04 -12.53
C THR A 23 7.19 -23.36 -11.32
N GLU A 24 5.87 -23.28 -11.48
CA GLU A 24 4.92 -23.75 -10.48
C GLU A 24 4.44 -25.17 -10.85
N THR A 25 4.37 -26.05 -9.86
CA THR A 25 4.06 -27.49 -10.03
C THR A 25 2.56 -27.79 -10.18
N GLY A 26 1.73 -26.77 -10.41
CA GLY A 26 0.28 -26.95 -10.56
C GLY A 26 -0.09 -27.42 -11.98
N PRO A 27 -0.90 -28.46 -12.15
CA PRO A 27 -1.23 -29.05 -13.47
C PRO A 27 -1.98 -28.10 -14.40
N TYR A 28 -2.48 -26.98 -13.87
CA TYR A 28 -3.26 -25.98 -14.60
C TYR A 28 -2.49 -24.68 -14.82
N VAL A 29 -1.31 -24.49 -14.24
CA VAL A 29 -0.52 -23.26 -14.42
C VAL A 29 0.16 -23.32 -15.78
N VAL A 30 -0.16 -22.35 -16.63
CA VAL A 30 0.45 -22.18 -17.96
C VAL A 30 1.62 -21.22 -17.88
N LEU A 31 1.50 -20.16 -17.08
CA LEU A 31 2.50 -19.13 -16.92
C LEU A 31 2.42 -18.56 -15.50
N SER A 32 3.58 -18.31 -14.89
CA SER A 32 3.70 -17.55 -13.64
C SER A 32 4.88 -16.59 -13.77
N VAL A 33 4.57 -15.29 -13.89
CA VAL A 33 5.56 -14.21 -14.01
C VAL A 33 5.48 -13.25 -12.83
N TYR A 34 6.63 -12.65 -12.53
CA TYR A 34 6.86 -11.78 -11.39
C TYR A 34 7.49 -10.48 -11.86
N GLY A 35 7.40 -9.45 -11.02
CA GLY A 35 8.12 -8.22 -11.30
C GLY A 35 9.64 -8.41 -11.27
N ASP A 36 10.35 -7.66 -12.10
CA ASP A 36 11.81 -7.70 -12.23
C ASP A 36 12.54 -6.73 -11.31
N GLY A 37 11.81 -5.93 -10.52
CA GLY A 37 12.38 -4.89 -9.67
C GLY A 37 12.83 -3.64 -10.40
N VAL A 38 12.72 -3.61 -11.73
CA VAL A 38 13.11 -2.45 -12.56
C VAL A 38 11.87 -1.82 -13.20
N ARG A 39 11.10 -2.59 -13.96
CA ARG A 39 9.87 -2.14 -14.61
C ARG A 39 8.67 -2.20 -13.68
N VAL A 40 8.69 -3.12 -12.71
CA VAL A 40 7.63 -3.32 -11.71
C VAL A 40 8.19 -4.03 -10.47
N THR A 41 7.64 -3.72 -9.28
CA THR A 41 8.05 -4.32 -8.00
C THR A 41 8.04 -5.87 -8.03
N PRO A 42 9.00 -6.55 -7.38
CA PRO A 42 9.03 -8.02 -7.31
C PRO A 42 7.80 -8.63 -6.62
N ARG A 43 7.03 -7.83 -5.87
CA ARG A 43 5.76 -8.26 -5.24
C ARG A 43 4.61 -8.40 -6.23
N TRP A 44 4.72 -7.78 -7.41
CA TRP A 44 3.70 -7.90 -8.46
C TRP A 44 3.77 -9.29 -9.11
N THR A 45 2.62 -9.88 -9.40
CA THR A 45 2.53 -11.19 -10.05
C THR A 45 1.44 -11.21 -11.11
N ALA A 46 1.65 -12.03 -12.14
CA ALA A 46 0.60 -12.44 -13.08
C ALA A 46 0.73 -13.95 -13.35
N ARG A 47 -0.37 -14.67 -13.11
CA ARG A 47 -0.47 -16.11 -13.31
C ARG A 47 -1.56 -16.41 -14.31
N VAL A 48 -1.27 -17.29 -15.27
CA VAL A 48 -2.25 -17.77 -16.24
C VAL A 48 -2.53 -19.24 -15.96
N TYR A 49 -3.81 -19.56 -15.80
CA TYR A 49 -4.31 -20.91 -15.60
C TYR A 49 -5.09 -21.38 -16.82
N ARG A 50 -5.01 -22.67 -17.15
CA ARG A 50 -5.84 -23.33 -18.16
C ARG A 50 -6.89 -24.19 -17.48
N ASN A 51 -8.15 -23.98 -17.84
CA ASN A 51 -9.24 -24.85 -17.38
C ASN A 51 -9.38 -26.11 -18.25
N ALA A 52 -10.20 -27.07 -17.81
CA ALA A 52 -10.44 -28.33 -18.51
C ALA A 52 -11.01 -28.16 -19.95
N LYS A 53 -11.68 -27.03 -20.24
CA LYS A 53 -12.20 -26.69 -21.57
C LYS A 53 -11.18 -25.94 -22.44
N GLY A 54 -9.93 -25.82 -21.98
CA GLY A 54 -8.85 -25.13 -22.68
C GLY A 54 -8.86 -23.60 -22.56
N GLY A 55 -9.82 -23.02 -21.84
CA GLY A 55 -9.90 -21.57 -21.60
C GLY A 55 -8.82 -21.07 -20.65
N LEU A 56 -8.34 -19.85 -20.88
CA LEU A 56 -7.26 -19.23 -20.13
C LEU A 56 -7.79 -18.19 -19.14
N LYS A 57 -7.30 -18.24 -17.91
CA LYS A 57 -7.67 -17.35 -16.81
C LYS A 57 -6.43 -16.69 -16.23
N LEU A 58 -6.36 -15.38 -16.34
CA LEU A 58 -5.33 -14.55 -15.73
C LEU A 58 -5.74 -14.19 -14.30
N VAL A 59 -4.80 -14.31 -13.37
CA VAL A 59 -4.88 -13.81 -12.00
C VAL A 59 -3.67 -12.91 -11.78
N THR A 60 -3.90 -11.64 -11.45
CA THR A 60 -2.81 -10.68 -11.21
C THR A 60 -3.08 -9.83 -9.97
N THR A 61 -2.00 -9.35 -9.35
CA THR A 61 -2.08 -8.45 -8.20
C THR A 61 -2.49 -7.03 -8.59
N ASP A 62 -2.26 -6.62 -9.84
CA ASP A 62 -2.64 -5.30 -10.37
C ASP A 62 -2.73 -5.35 -11.90
N TYR A 63 -3.97 -5.39 -12.42
CA TYR A 63 -4.21 -5.50 -13.85
C TYR A 63 -3.82 -4.24 -14.62
N ARG A 64 -4.02 -3.03 -14.06
CA ARG A 64 -3.60 -1.79 -14.71
C ARG A 64 -2.08 -1.70 -14.89
N THR A 65 -1.32 -2.26 -13.94
CA THR A 65 0.13 -2.42 -14.11
C THR A 65 0.46 -3.34 -15.28
N LEU A 66 -0.29 -4.43 -15.48
CA LEU A 66 -0.11 -5.31 -16.65
C LEU A 66 -0.41 -4.58 -17.95
N GLU A 67 -1.54 -3.87 -18.03
CA GLU A 67 -1.93 -3.10 -19.22
C GLU A 67 -0.83 -2.10 -19.60
N ARG A 68 -0.26 -1.39 -18.63
CA ARG A 68 0.87 -0.49 -18.86
C ARG A 68 2.09 -1.24 -19.40
N LEU A 69 2.45 -2.38 -18.83
CA LEU A 69 3.59 -3.17 -19.31
C LEU A 69 3.40 -3.64 -20.75
N LEU A 70 2.18 -4.03 -21.11
CA LEU A 70 1.81 -4.46 -22.47
C LEU A 70 1.75 -3.29 -23.46
N ALA A 71 1.37 -2.09 -23.01
CA ALA A 71 1.36 -0.87 -23.83
C ALA A 71 2.75 -0.32 -24.12
N GLY A 72 3.76 -0.72 -23.34
CA GLY A 72 5.14 -0.27 -23.49
C GLY A 72 5.50 0.92 -22.58
N PRO A 73 6.72 1.47 -22.72
CA PRO A 73 7.19 2.56 -21.87
C PRO A 73 6.37 3.84 -22.10
N ALA A 74 5.93 4.45 -21.01
CA ALA A 74 5.32 5.78 -21.03
C ALA A 74 6.40 6.86 -21.31
N PRO A 75 6.01 8.03 -21.86
CA PRO A 75 6.93 9.15 -21.98
C PRO A 75 7.48 9.55 -20.61
N ALA A 76 8.73 10.03 -20.59
CA ALA A 76 9.36 10.51 -19.37
C ALA A 76 8.53 11.64 -18.75
N ARG A 77 8.38 11.59 -17.42
CA ARG A 77 7.72 12.63 -16.63
C ARG A 77 8.76 13.58 -16.08
N GLU A 78 8.44 14.87 -16.05
CA GLU A 78 9.34 15.92 -15.56
C GLU A 78 9.46 15.88 -14.03
N LYS A 79 8.38 15.47 -13.35
CA LYS A 79 8.31 15.42 -11.89
C LYS A 79 8.03 14.00 -11.41
N ILE A 80 8.71 13.61 -10.34
CA ILE A 80 8.39 12.40 -9.57
C ILE A 80 7.92 12.84 -8.19
N ILE A 81 6.76 12.34 -7.77
CA ILE A 81 6.27 12.45 -6.39
C ILE A 81 6.24 11.05 -5.80
N LYS A 82 6.98 10.84 -4.71
CA LYS A 82 6.95 9.58 -3.96
C LYS A 82 5.88 9.65 -2.88
N VAL A 83 5.18 8.55 -2.62
CA VAL A 83 4.14 8.44 -1.60
C VAL A 83 4.39 7.19 -0.76
N ASP A 84 4.41 7.36 0.56
CA ASP A 84 4.58 6.28 1.53
C ASP A 84 3.59 6.41 2.70
N ASP A 85 3.51 5.38 3.54
CA ASP A 85 2.69 5.36 4.74
C ASP A 85 3.48 4.92 5.99
N ALA A 86 3.12 5.51 7.14
CA ALA A 86 3.62 5.12 8.46
C ALA A 86 2.48 4.87 9.43
N GLY A 87 2.72 3.94 10.35
CA GLY A 87 1.79 3.61 11.41
C GLY A 87 0.74 2.56 11.06
N TRP A 88 0.64 2.06 9.82
CA TRP A 88 -0.33 1.00 9.47
C TRP A 88 -0.28 -0.20 10.42
N GLY A 89 0.92 -0.65 10.79
CA GLY A 89 1.14 -1.76 11.74
C GLY A 89 1.13 -1.40 13.23
N PHE A 90 0.98 -0.12 13.57
CA PHE A 90 1.02 0.37 14.95
C PHE A 90 -0.41 0.49 15.53
N PRO A 91 -0.68 0.00 16.77
CA PRO A 91 -2.04 -0.08 17.31
C PRO A 91 -2.64 1.26 17.78
N LEU A 92 -1.82 2.28 18.04
CA LEU A 92 -2.28 3.62 18.43
C LEU A 92 -2.28 4.58 17.26
N GLY A 93 -3.20 5.54 17.32
CA GLY A 93 -3.33 6.61 16.36
C GLY A 93 -3.88 6.16 15.01
N GLY A 94 -3.77 7.05 14.05
CA GLY A 94 -4.20 6.84 12.67
C GLY A 94 -3.11 6.20 11.81
N VAL A 95 -3.13 6.54 10.53
CA VAL A 95 -2.04 6.26 9.58
C VAL A 95 -1.61 7.56 8.95
N MET A 96 -0.31 7.84 8.95
CA MET A 96 0.24 9.02 8.32
C MET A 96 0.64 8.67 6.89
N ILE A 97 0.17 9.47 5.94
CA ILE A 97 0.56 9.40 4.54
C ILE A 97 1.57 10.53 4.30
N GLY A 98 2.68 10.21 3.65
CA GLY A 98 3.70 11.19 3.27
C GLY A 98 3.83 11.29 1.76
N ALA A 99 4.12 12.49 1.25
CA ALA A 99 4.49 12.74 -0.13
C ALA A 99 5.81 13.52 -0.21
N GLU A 100 6.71 13.11 -1.10
CA GLU A 100 8.03 13.72 -1.28
C GLU A 100 8.29 14.07 -2.75
N THR A 101 8.78 15.29 -2.98
CA THR A 101 9.38 15.66 -4.27
C THR A 101 10.38 16.80 -4.09
N GLY A 102 11.53 16.73 -4.77
CA GLY A 102 12.57 17.75 -4.68
C GLY A 102 13.09 17.99 -3.26
N GLY A 103 13.08 16.97 -2.39
CA GLY A 103 13.52 17.08 -0.99
C GLY A 103 12.50 17.74 -0.05
N ARG A 104 11.33 18.17 -0.54
CA ARG A 104 10.21 18.62 0.32
C ARG A 104 9.37 17.41 0.70
N VAL A 105 9.03 17.29 1.98
CA VAL A 105 8.13 16.25 2.52
C VAL A 105 6.90 16.89 3.14
N GLU A 106 5.72 16.53 2.64
CA GLU A 106 4.42 16.88 3.19
C GLU A 106 3.71 15.65 3.72
N THR A 107 2.92 15.81 4.77
CA THR A 107 2.22 14.70 5.42
C THR A 107 0.74 15.00 5.67
N GLY A 108 -0.07 13.95 5.67
CA GLY A 108 -1.48 13.99 6.04
C GLY A 108 -1.83 12.80 6.92
N LEU A 109 -2.87 12.93 7.74
CA LEU A 109 -3.29 11.89 8.68
C LEU A 109 -4.64 11.31 8.29
N VAL A 110 -4.70 9.99 8.15
CA VAL A 110 -5.95 9.22 8.19
C VAL A 110 -6.29 9.03 9.67
N ASP A 111 -7.29 9.75 10.16
CA ASP A 111 -7.65 9.77 11.58
C ASP A 111 -7.96 8.37 12.15
N VAL A 112 -7.67 8.16 13.44
CA VAL A 112 -7.89 6.88 14.12
C VAL A 112 -9.34 6.41 14.05
N ARG A 113 -10.32 7.32 13.97
CA ARG A 113 -11.74 6.99 13.84
C ARG A 113 -12.06 6.08 12.66
N PHE A 114 -11.28 6.16 11.57
CA PHE A 114 -11.47 5.29 10.39
C PHE A 114 -11.03 3.84 10.65
N PHE A 115 -10.32 3.60 11.75
CA PHE A 115 -9.87 2.29 12.21
C PHE A 115 -10.71 1.76 13.39
N GLN A 116 -11.89 2.33 13.61
CA GLN A 116 -12.80 2.00 14.71
C GLN A 116 -14.22 1.76 14.18
N GLY A 117 -14.94 0.84 14.85
CA GLY A 117 -16.36 0.59 14.62
C GLY A 117 -16.75 0.35 13.15
N ALA A 118 -17.91 0.88 12.75
CA ALA A 118 -18.48 0.71 11.41
C ALA A 118 -17.56 1.22 10.30
N LEU A 119 -16.85 2.34 10.52
CA LEU A 119 -15.91 2.88 9.53
C LEU A 119 -14.79 1.89 9.18
N PHE A 120 -14.31 1.13 10.16
CA PHE A 120 -13.33 0.09 9.90
C PHE A 120 -13.93 -1.12 9.17
N GLU A 121 -15.14 -1.54 9.56
CA GLU A 121 -15.85 -2.68 8.94
C GLU A 121 -16.13 -2.40 7.45
N GLU A 122 -16.49 -1.16 7.12
CA GLU A 122 -16.71 -0.68 5.75
C GLU A 122 -15.40 -0.39 4.99
N HIS A 123 -14.24 -0.57 5.63
CA HIS A 123 -12.92 -0.24 5.07
C HIS A 123 -12.78 1.23 4.65
N ALA A 124 -13.48 2.15 5.32
CA ALA A 124 -13.51 3.58 4.98
C ALA A 124 -12.12 4.24 5.05
N TYR A 125 -11.20 3.68 5.83
CA TYR A 125 -9.80 4.12 5.87
C TYR A 125 -9.09 4.03 4.52
N LEU A 126 -9.47 3.12 3.61
CA LEU A 126 -8.89 3.03 2.27
C LEU A 126 -9.30 4.22 1.41
N GLY A 127 -10.58 4.61 1.48
CA GLY A 127 -11.10 5.79 0.78
C GLY A 127 -10.50 7.08 1.34
N GLU A 128 -10.37 7.18 2.66
CA GLU A 128 -9.75 8.35 3.29
C GLU A 128 -8.25 8.44 2.97
N ALA A 129 -7.52 7.32 3.00
CA ALA A 129 -6.13 7.29 2.57
C ALA A 129 -5.98 7.77 1.12
N ALA A 130 -6.84 7.29 0.21
CA ALA A 130 -6.84 7.73 -1.18
C ALA A 130 -7.12 9.23 -1.34
N ARG A 131 -8.06 9.77 -0.54
CA ARG A 131 -8.36 11.20 -0.50
C ARG A 131 -7.16 12.02 -0.01
N VAL A 132 -6.52 11.61 1.09
CA VAL A 132 -5.34 12.26 1.66
C VAL A 132 -4.17 12.20 0.67
N THR A 133 -3.91 11.04 0.07
CA THR A 133 -2.85 10.88 -0.94
C THR A 133 -3.04 11.83 -2.11
N LEU A 134 -4.25 11.90 -2.70
CA LEU A 134 -4.53 12.79 -3.83
C LEU A 134 -4.30 14.26 -3.44
N ALA A 135 -4.82 14.68 -2.28
CA ALA A 135 -4.63 16.04 -1.79
C ALA A 135 -3.16 16.40 -1.57
N LEU A 136 -2.35 15.47 -1.07
CA LEU A 136 -0.90 15.67 -0.92
C LEU A 136 -0.21 15.80 -2.28
N VAL A 137 -0.53 14.95 -3.26
CA VAL A 137 0.02 15.03 -4.62
C VAL A 137 -0.31 16.38 -5.26
N GLU A 138 -1.55 16.87 -5.11
CA GLU A 138 -1.98 18.18 -5.58
C GLU A 138 -1.26 19.32 -4.85
N THR A 139 -1.09 19.23 -3.52
CA THR A 139 -0.37 20.21 -2.69
C THR A 139 1.11 20.32 -3.08
N MET A 140 1.71 19.22 -3.53
CA MET A 140 3.07 19.16 -4.08
C MET A 140 3.16 19.66 -5.53
N GLY A 141 2.05 20.18 -6.07
CA GLY A 141 1.94 20.70 -7.42
C GLY A 141 2.07 19.60 -8.48
N GLY A 142 1.64 18.38 -8.19
CA GLY A 142 1.60 17.30 -9.16
C GLY A 142 0.50 17.53 -10.19
N ARG A 143 0.82 17.38 -11.48
CA ARG A 143 -0.15 17.46 -12.58
C ARG A 143 -0.13 16.16 -13.40
N PRO A 144 -1.29 15.60 -13.79
CA PRO A 144 -1.35 14.34 -14.53
C PRO A 144 -0.46 14.28 -15.79
N GLN A 145 -0.27 15.42 -16.45
CA GLN A 145 0.45 15.50 -17.73
C GLN A 145 1.97 15.34 -17.56
N ASP A 146 2.53 15.75 -16.42
CA ASP A 146 3.99 15.87 -16.23
C ASP A 146 4.52 15.12 -15.00
N THR A 147 3.63 14.51 -14.20
CA THR A 147 3.96 13.93 -12.91
C THR A 147 3.79 12.41 -12.93
N LEU A 148 4.86 11.71 -12.56
CA LEU A 148 4.84 10.32 -12.15
C LEU A 148 4.64 10.25 -10.64
N VAL A 149 3.68 9.45 -10.18
CA VAL A 149 3.54 9.11 -8.75
C VAL A 149 4.12 7.73 -8.49
N GLU A 150 5.15 7.66 -7.66
CA GLU A 150 5.70 6.41 -7.14
C GLU A 150 5.10 6.15 -5.76
N ILE A 151 4.31 5.08 -5.62
CA ILE A 151 3.57 4.79 -4.38
C ILE A 151 4.01 3.45 -3.79
N CYS A 152 4.15 3.42 -2.46
CA CYS A 152 4.56 2.21 -1.77
C CYS A 152 3.53 1.07 -1.91
N THR A 153 3.98 -0.16 -1.66
CA THR A 153 3.13 -1.37 -1.74
C THR A 153 2.22 -1.59 -0.52
N GLY A 154 2.15 -0.62 0.40
CA GLY A 154 1.35 -0.70 1.62
C GLY A 154 -0.14 -0.92 1.32
N TYR A 155 -0.80 -1.77 2.13
CA TYR A 155 -2.21 -2.12 1.89
C TYR A 155 -3.15 -0.90 2.00
N VAL A 156 -2.83 0.04 2.88
CA VAL A 156 -3.59 1.29 3.03
C VAL A 156 -3.62 2.12 1.74
N ASN A 157 -2.58 2.00 0.91
CA ASN A 157 -2.44 2.68 -0.37
C ASN A 157 -3.08 1.93 -1.55
N SER A 158 -3.75 0.79 -1.29
CA SER A 158 -4.41 0.00 -2.33
C SER A 158 -5.50 0.80 -3.07
N GLY A 159 -6.26 1.64 -2.38
CA GLY A 159 -7.21 2.57 -3.00
C GLY A 159 -6.55 3.82 -3.58
N SER A 160 -5.46 4.30 -2.97
CA SER A 160 -4.76 5.52 -3.38
C SER A 160 -4.21 5.44 -4.80
N LYS A 161 -3.60 4.30 -5.17
CA LYS A 161 -3.07 4.10 -6.52
C LYS A 161 -4.15 4.21 -7.60
N ASP A 162 -5.34 3.67 -7.34
CA ASP A 162 -6.42 3.64 -8.33
C ASP A 162 -7.09 5.01 -8.40
N LYS A 163 -7.27 5.68 -7.27
CA LYS A 163 -7.76 7.07 -7.21
C LYS A 163 -6.87 8.03 -8.00
N LEU A 164 -5.56 7.90 -7.88
CA LEU A 164 -4.59 8.70 -8.65
C LEU A 164 -4.67 8.40 -10.16
N ARG A 165 -4.74 7.12 -10.53
CA ARG A 165 -4.90 6.71 -11.95
C ARG A 165 -6.20 7.23 -12.54
N ASP A 166 -7.29 7.19 -11.79
CA ASP A 166 -8.60 7.72 -12.20
C ASP A 166 -8.58 9.25 -12.33
N ALA A 167 -7.72 9.93 -11.55
CA ALA A 167 -7.41 11.35 -11.72
C ALA A 167 -6.44 11.64 -12.89
N GLY A 168 -6.02 10.61 -13.64
CA GLY A 168 -5.18 10.72 -14.83
C GLY A 168 -3.68 10.66 -14.58
N TYR A 169 -3.23 10.50 -13.33
CA TYR A 169 -1.80 10.39 -13.04
C TYR A 169 -1.24 9.06 -13.54
N GLU A 170 0.00 9.10 -14.00
CA GLU A 170 0.78 7.89 -14.14
C GLU A 170 1.24 7.43 -12.76
N VAL A 171 0.93 6.18 -12.41
CA VAL A 171 1.23 5.62 -11.08
C VAL A 171 2.08 4.36 -11.20
N ARG A 172 3.20 4.35 -10.50
CA ARG A 172 4.11 3.22 -10.36
C ARG A 172 4.09 2.73 -8.91
N VAL A 173 3.66 1.50 -8.72
CA VAL A 173 3.75 0.85 -7.41
C VAL A 173 5.16 0.30 -7.24
N THR A 174 5.87 0.79 -6.24
CA THR A 174 7.28 0.45 -5.99
C THR A 174 7.55 0.32 -4.49
N GLU A 175 8.73 -0.13 -4.12
CA GLU A 175 9.23 0.02 -2.76
C GLU A 175 9.77 1.43 -2.58
N ILE A 176 9.34 2.11 -1.52
CA ILE A 176 9.81 3.46 -1.18
C ILE A 176 10.78 3.31 -0.02
N THR A 177 11.99 3.83 -0.20
CA THR A 177 13.07 3.80 0.78
C THR A 177 13.76 5.16 0.85
N GLY A 178 14.58 5.36 1.89
CA GLY A 178 15.38 6.57 2.06
C GLY A 178 14.65 7.69 2.79
N THR A 179 14.86 8.94 2.36
CA THR A 179 14.47 10.15 3.11
C THR A 179 12.99 10.18 3.48
N LEU A 180 12.08 9.94 2.54
CA LEU A 180 10.64 9.96 2.81
C LEU A 180 10.27 8.95 3.91
N GLN A 181 10.74 7.70 3.80
CA GLN A 181 10.42 6.66 4.78
C GLN A 181 10.93 7.05 6.17
N HIS A 182 12.20 7.48 6.29
CA HIS A 182 12.79 7.85 7.58
C HIS A 182 12.09 9.06 8.22
N GLU A 183 11.80 10.10 7.43
CA GLU A 183 11.14 11.30 7.93
C GLU A 183 9.69 11.03 8.32
N LEU A 184 8.99 10.19 7.56
CA LEU A 184 7.61 9.80 7.86
C LEU A 184 7.53 8.98 9.16
N GLU A 185 8.44 8.04 9.38
CA GLU A 185 8.53 7.27 10.63
C GLU A 185 8.87 8.18 11.82
N ALA A 186 9.76 9.16 11.65
CA ALA A 186 10.09 10.14 12.69
C ALA A 186 8.88 11.03 13.06
N ARG A 187 8.17 11.58 12.06
CA ARG A 187 6.95 12.38 12.28
C ARG A 187 5.83 11.53 12.89
N PHE A 188 5.70 10.26 12.49
CA PHE A 188 4.72 9.35 13.09
C PHE A 188 5.05 9.03 14.55
N LYS A 189 6.33 8.85 14.88
CA LYS A 189 6.78 8.72 16.28
C LYS A 189 6.37 9.93 17.12
N GLU A 190 6.62 11.14 16.64
CA GLU A 190 6.21 12.38 17.33
C GLU A 190 4.69 12.46 17.52
N TYR A 191 3.93 12.07 16.49
CA TYR A 191 2.48 11.94 16.59
C TYR A 191 2.07 10.98 17.71
N VAL A 192 2.65 9.77 17.78
CA VAL A 192 2.37 8.80 18.86
C VAL A 192 2.74 9.36 20.24
N VAL A 193 3.86 10.07 20.35
CA VAL A 193 4.26 10.75 21.60
C VAL A 193 3.23 11.80 22.01
N SER A 194 2.67 12.56 21.05
CA SER A 194 1.62 13.54 21.33
C SER A 194 0.30 12.92 21.81
N LEU A 195 0.05 11.65 21.50
CA LEU A 195 -1.06 10.86 22.06
C LEU A 195 -0.80 10.41 23.51
N GLY A 196 0.41 10.64 24.04
CA GLY A 196 0.80 10.31 25.42
C GLY A 196 1.60 9.02 25.57
N TYR A 197 1.93 8.31 24.48
CA TYR A 197 2.70 7.06 24.52
C TYR A 197 4.14 7.29 24.03
N ARG A 198 5.13 7.07 24.91
CA ARG A 198 6.55 7.41 24.63
C ARG A 198 7.39 6.26 24.07
N GLU A 199 6.91 5.03 24.17
CA GLU A 199 7.64 3.82 23.76
C GLU A 199 7.30 3.40 22.32
N TYR A 200 7.31 4.36 21.38
CA TYR A 200 7.13 4.05 19.96
C TYR A 200 8.18 3.04 19.48
N PHE A 201 7.75 2.12 18.62
CA PHE A 201 8.61 1.21 17.89
C PHE A 201 8.08 1.09 16.46
N ASP A 202 8.99 0.96 15.49
CA ASP A 202 8.60 0.55 14.15
C ASP A 202 8.35 -0.98 14.14
N PRO A 203 7.13 -1.45 13.84
CA PRO A 203 6.84 -2.88 13.73
C PRO A 203 7.71 -3.64 12.70
N LYS A 204 8.26 -2.94 11.68
CA LYS A 204 9.13 -3.54 10.65
C LYS A 204 10.54 -3.79 11.16
N GLU A 205 11.01 -3.01 12.12
CA GLU A 205 12.38 -3.08 12.67
C GLU A 205 12.44 -3.76 14.05
N ALA A 206 11.31 -3.91 14.73
CA ALA A 206 11.27 -4.52 16.05
C ALA A 206 11.70 -6.00 16.03
N ARG A 207 12.68 -6.35 16.86
CA ARG A 207 13.14 -7.74 17.06
C ARG A 207 12.04 -8.66 17.59
N ASP A 208 11.17 -8.13 18.45
CA ASP A 208 9.99 -8.82 18.97
C ASP A 208 8.77 -7.89 18.90
N PRO A 209 8.12 -7.81 17.71
CA PRO A 209 6.96 -6.96 17.50
C PRO A 209 5.79 -7.33 18.41
N ALA A 210 5.63 -8.60 18.77
CA ALA A 210 4.53 -9.07 19.60
C ALA A 210 4.66 -8.56 21.04
N SER A 211 5.84 -8.65 21.63
CA SER A 211 6.12 -8.09 22.96
C SER A 211 5.97 -6.57 22.97
N ALA A 212 6.51 -5.88 21.95
CA ALA A 212 6.39 -4.44 21.82
C ALA A 212 4.92 -4.00 21.69
N PHE A 213 4.14 -4.72 20.89
CA PHE A 213 2.70 -4.51 20.75
C PHE A 213 1.97 -4.68 22.09
N ASN A 214 2.28 -5.75 22.85
CA ASN A 214 1.68 -6.00 24.17
C ASN A 214 1.97 -4.87 25.18
N LYS A 215 3.11 -4.17 25.08
CA LYS A 215 3.37 -2.99 25.92
C LYS A 215 2.37 -1.88 25.66
N VAL A 216 2.06 -1.63 24.39
CA VAL A 216 1.06 -0.62 24.00
C VAL A 216 -0.31 -1.00 24.54
N ILE A 217 -0.68 -2.28 24.46
CA ILE A 217 -1.95 -2.78 24.97
C ILE A 217 -2.05 -2.62 26.49
N ARG A 218 -0.99 -2.94 27.24
CA ARG A 218 -0.95 -2.70 28.70
C ARG A 218 -1.14 -1.23 29.02
N TRP A 219 -0.46 -0.34 28.30
CA TRP A 219 -0.66 1.10 28.44
C TRP A 219 -2.11 1.49 28.16
N ILE A 220 -2.77 0.96 27.13
CA ILE A 220 -4.20 1.22 26.90
C ILE A 220 -5.04 0.74 28.09
N CYS A 221 -4.74 -0.43 28.65
CA CYS A 221 -5.52 -1.01 29.75
C CYS A 221 -5.35 -0.32 31.11
N GLU A 222 -4.32 0.50 31.31
CA GLU A 222 -4.17 1.33 32.52
C GLU A 222 -5.24 2.44 32.60
N ASP A 223 -5.72 2.94 31.46
CA ASP A 223 -6.86 3.88 31.40
C ASP A 223 -7.69 3.61 30.13
N PRO A 224 -8.50 2.52 30.13
CA PRO A 224 -9.22 2.09 28.94
C PRO A 224 -10.20 3.16 28.44
N ARG A 225 -10.82 3.92 29.37
CA ARG A 225 -11.79 4.96 29.04
C ARG A 225 -11.15 6.07 28.20
N ALA A 226 -9.97 6.53 28.57
CA ALA A 226 -9.29 7.61 27.85
C ALA A 226 -8.47 7.12 26.65
N ARG A 227 -7.96 5.88 26.67
CA ARG A 227 -6.95 5.41 25.71
C ARG A 227 -7.52 4.54 24.58
N MET A 228 -8.65 3.86 24.78
CA MET A 228 -9.27 3.06 23.70
C MET A 228 -9.70 3.90 22.49
N ARG A 229 -10.14 5.16 22.72
CA ARG A 229 -10.46 6.10 21.62
C ARG A 229 -9.26 6.48 20.76
N LEU A 230 -8.03 6.28 21.27
CA LEU A 230 -6.78 6.53 20.54
C LEU A 230 -6.27 5.29 19.81
N ALA A 231 -6.93 4.14 19.96
CA ALA A 231 -6.47 2.87 19.42
C ALA A 231 -7.29 2.43 18.20
N LYS A 232 -6.69 1.58 17.36
CA LYS A 232 -7.34 0.97 16.18
C LYS A 232 -8.25 -0.20 16.59
N THR A 233 -9.30 0.10 17.34
CA THR A 233 -10.16 -0.89 18.00
C THR A 233 -10.95 -1.79 17.05
N GLY A 234 -11.04 -1.45 15.76
CA GLY A 234 -11.59 -2.34 14.74
C GLY A 234 -10.75 -3.60 14.50
N TRP A 235 -9.47 -3.59 14.88
CA TRP A 235 -8.59 -4.75 14.68
C TRP A 235 -9.04 -5.94 15.50
N LYS A 236 -8.93 -7.14 14.91
CA LYS A 236 -9.34 -8.40 15.55
C LYS A 236 -8.73 -8.60 16.94
N TYR A 237 -7.50 -8.12 17.15
CA TYR A 237 -6.81 -8.19 18.43
C TYR A 237 -7.62 -7.54 19.56
N PHE A 238 -8.17 -6.35 19.36
CA PHE A 238 -8.95 -5.63 20.38
C PHE A 238 -10.31 -6.28 20.66
N ARG A 239 -10.82 -7.13 19.76
CA ARG A 239 -12.05 -7.91 20.01
C ARG A 239 -11.82 -9.09 20.95
N GLN A 240 -10.57 -9.57 21.05
CA GLN A 240 -10.20 -10.75 21.83
C GLN A 240 -9.62 -10.37 23.19
N PHE A 241 -9.06 -9.16 23.30
CA PHE A 241 -8.42 -8.69 24.51
C PHE A 241 -9.44 -7.97 25.41
N LYS A 242 -9.47 -8.32 26.69
CA LYS A 242 -10.20 -7.59 27.71
C LYS A 242 -9.21 -6.81 28.56
N CYS A 243 -9.35 -5.49 28.52
CA CYS A 243 -9.15 -4.68 29.71
C CYS A 243 -10.45 -4.80 30.55
#